data_AF-A0A534NVH1-F1
#
_entry.id   AF-A0A534NVH1-F1
#
_cell.length_a   1.000
_cell.length_b   1.000
_cell.length_c   1.000
_cell.angle_alpha   90.00
_cell.angle_beta   90.00
_cell.angle_gamma   90.00
#
_symmetry.space_group_name_H-M   'P 1'
#
loop_
_entity.id
_entity.type
_entity.pdbx_description
1 polymer ?
#
loop_
_entity_poly.entity_id
_entity_poly.type
_entity_poly.pdbx_seq_one_letter_code
_entity_poly.pdbx_strand_id
1 'polypeptide(L)'
;MARDSRSQSAIDLMQLVRVIQVGMDADGDGVADLDASRVYYVGQSLGATVGIMAVALDRGIRASVLNVMNGLQYEEFRLGIVFRPQLGVGLANRIPRLFNNPSASCPGNGCAAFDENLPFRDQPPLTNDVAGAMGIQELLDRGEWVSMQAAPIAFAPHLRKEARPDVPARPVLIQIAKGDQTAPNTSTSALLRAGDLLDRTTLFRNDLAFAAPPCSGGAGKPCVDKDPHRFLTRTDASRTAPNFAIALQAQEQVATFFASDGSTIVDPDGAGGPLFEVPIRGQLPEELGYIP
;
A
#
# COMPACT_ATOMS: atom_id res chain seq x y z
N MET A 1 -15.78 2.72 12.16
CA MET A 1 -16.30 1.94 11.01
C MET A 1 -15.18 1.25 10.26
N ALA A 2 -14.19 1.96 9.68
CA ALA A 2 -13.12 1.31 8.89
C ALA A 2 -12.27 0.29 9.67
N ARG A 3 -11.97 0.55 10.96
CA ARG A 3 -11.21 -0.38 11.83
C ARG A 3 -11.91 -1.74 11.92
N ASP A 4 -13.14 -1.75 12.42
CA ASP A 4 -13.89 -2.99 12.69
C ASP A 4 -14.16 -3.77 11.41
N SER A 5 -14.47 -3.06 10.30
CA SER A 5 -14.66 -3.72 9.01
C SER A 5 -13.39 -4.38 8.49
N ARG A 6 -12.21 -3.74 8.65
CA ARG A 6 -10.92 -4.34 8.24
C ARG A 6 -10.59 -5.56 9.09
N SER A 7 -10.76 -5.47 10.41
CA SER A 7 -10.54 -6.61 11.30
C SER A 7 -11.46 -7.77 10.93
N GLN A 8 -12.74 -7.51 10.66
CA GLN A 8 -13.67 -8.55 10.23
C GLN A 8 -13.25 -9.16 8.89
N SER A 9 -12.89 -8.35 7.89
CA SER A 9 -12.42 -8.88 6.60
C SER A 9 -11.16 -9.73 6.71
N ALA A 10 -10.25 -9.41 7.64
CA ALA A 10 -9.09 -10.26 7.91
C ALA A 10 -9.51 -11.62 8.49
N ILE A 11 -10.49 -11.64 9.41
CA ILE A 11 -11.07 -12.89 9.94
C ILE A 11 -11.78 -13.69 8.84
N ASP A 12 -12.51 -13.02 7.93
CA ASP A 12 -13.18 -13.69 6.81
C ASP A 12 -12.16 -14.36 5.87
N LEU A 13 -11.02 -13.71 5.60
CA LEU A 13 -9.91 -14.30 4.84
C LEU A 13 -9.33 -15.53 5.56
N MET A 14 -9.10 -15.45 6.87
CA MET A 14 -8.63 -16.58 7.66
C MET A 14 -9.64 -17.74 7.64
N GLN A 15 -10.93 -17.43 7.73
CA GLN A 15 -12.00 -18.42 7.66
C GLN A 15 -12.05 -19.10 6.29
N LEU A 16 -11.86 -18.36 5.20
CA LEU A 16 -11.73 -18.95 3.86
C LEU A 16 -10.59 -19.98 3.81
N VAL A 17 -9.43 -19.66 4.40
CA VAL A 17 -8.31 -20.62 4.48
C VAL A 17 -8.72 -21.88 5.26
N ARG A 18 -9.51 -21.76 6.33
CA ARG A 18 -10.01 -22.92 7.08
C ARG A 18 -11.00 -23.75 6.28
N VAL A 19 -11.89 -23.12 5.52
CA VAL A 19 -12.84 -23.80 4.64
C VAL A 19 -12.10 -24.60 3.57
N ILE A 20 -11.04 -24.04 2.99
CA ILE A 20 -10.17 -24.76 2.05
C ILE A 20 -9.53 -26.00 2.73
N GLN A 21 -9.02 -25.84 3.95
CA GLN A 21 -8.34 -26.91 4.68
C GLN A 21 -9.21 -28.10 5.05
N VAL A 22 -10.52 -27.91 5.20
CA VAL A 22 -11.46 -29.00 5.52
C VAL A 22 -12.05 -29.66 4.28
N GLY A 23 -11.56 -29.32 3.08
CA GLY A 23 -12.01 -29.90 1.82
C GLY A 23 -13.20 -29.16 1.23
N MET A 24 -13.00 -27.88 0.87
CA MET A 24 -14.02 -27.11 0.17
C MET A 24 -14.42 -27.80 -1.14
N ASP A 25 -15.71 -28.11 -1.23
CA ASP A 25 -16.38 -28.63 -2.41
C ASP A 25 -17.30 -27.51 -2.93
N ALA A 26 -16.81 -26.76 -3.90
CA ALA A 26 -17.44 -25.58 -4.47
C ALA A 26 -18.45 -25.93 -5.58
N ASP A 27 -18.32 -27.09 -6.23
CA ASP A 27 -19.24 -27.54 -7.29
C ASP A 27 -20.28 -28.59 -6.83
N GLY A 28 -20.09 -29.17 -5.65
CA GLY A 28 -21.03 -30.08 -4.98
C GLY A 28 -20.90 -31.54 -5.39
N ASP A 29 -19.77 -31.96 -5.97
CA ASP A 29 -19.56 -33.33 -6.44
C ASP A 29 -19.07 -34.31 -5.35
N GLY A 30 -18.82 -33.81 -4.14
CA GLY A 30 -18.31 -34.55 -2.99
C GLY A 30 -16.78 -34.69 -2.95
N VAL A 31 -16.06 -33.99 -3.83
CA VAL A 31 -14.59 -33.96 -3.90
C VAL A 31 -14.10 -32.55 -3.53
N ALA A 32 -12.95 -32.48 -2.84
CA ALA A 32 -12.35 -31.18 -2.54
C ALA A 32 -11.76 -30.55 -3.81
N ASP A 33 -12.18 -29.32 -4.12
CA ASP A 33 -11.78 -28.60 -5.34
C ASP A 33 -10.42 -27.92 -5.23
N LEU A 34 -10.05 -27.48 -4.02
CA LEU A 34 -8.86 -26.68 -3.78
C LEU A 34 -7.81 -27.45 -2.99
N ASP A 35 -6.55 -27.34 -3.43
CA ASP A 35 -5.40 -27.92 -2.76
C ASP A 35 -5.04 -27.11 -1.51
N ALA A 36 -5.46 -27.61 -0.34
CA ALA A 36 -5.18 -27.02 0.97
C ALA A 36 -3.69 -26.89 1.30
N SER A 37 -2.82 -27.63 0.60
CA SER A 37 -1.37 -27.54 0.76
C SER A 37 -0.75 -26.40 -0.04
N ARG A 38 -1.50 -25.68 -0.88
CA ARG A 38 -0.98 -24.62 -1.78
C ARG A 38 -1.84 -23.35 -1.76
N VAL A 39 -2.00 -22.77 -0.57
CA VAL A 39 -2.72 -21.49 -0.39
C VAL A 39 -1.74 -20.32 -0.39
N TYR A 40 -1.91 -19.38 -1.32
CA TYR A 40 -1.09 -18.17 -1.48
C TYR A 40 -1.98 -16.91 -1.43
N TYR A 41 -1.40 -15.76 -1.05
CA TYR A 41 -2.17 -14.52 -0.90
C TYR A 41 -1.69 -13.36 -1.78
N VAL A 42 -2.57 -12.96 -2.70
CA VAL A 42 -2.64 -11.74 -3.54
C VAL A 42 -3.24 -10.47 -2.92
N GLY A 43 -2.50 -9.56 -2.29
CA GLY A 43 -3.07 -8.28 -1.83
C GLY A 43 -2.78 -7.12 -2.78
N GLN A 44 -3.81 -6.37 -3.21
CA GLN A 44 -3.64 -5.06 -3.86
C GLN A 44 -4.32 -3.94 -3.05
N SER A 45 -3.60 -2.85 -2.77
CA SER A 45 -4.13 -1.64 -2.13
C SER A 45 -4.83 -1.97 -0.81
N LEU A 46 -6.13 -1.61 -0.65
CA LEU A 46 -6.95 -1.99 0.49
C LEU A 46 -6.94 -3.51 0.75
N GLY A 47 -6.86 -4.32 -0.30
CA GLY A 47 -6.67 -5.76 -0.19
C GLY A 47 -5.38 -6.09 0.56
N ALA A 48 -4.25 -5.50 0.21
CA ALA A 48 -2.99 -5.69 0.94
C ALA A 48 -3.04 -5.14 2.38
N THR A 49 -3.66 -3.97 2.58
CA THR A 49 -3.90 -3.35 3.90
C THR A 49 -4.69 -4.27 4.84
N VAL A 50 -5.71 -4.96 4.34
CA VAL A 50 -6.46 -5.98 5.11
C VAL A 50 -5.67 -7.27 5.21
N GLY A 51 -5.08 -7.69 4.10
CA GLY A 51 -4.41 -8.97 3.92
C GLY A 51 -3.22 -9.17 4.83
N ILE A 52 -2.43 -8.12 5.11
CA ILE A 52 -1.30 -8.21 6.03
C ILE A 52 -1.71 -8.73 7.42
N MET A 53 -2.92 -8.41 7.89
CA MET A 53 -3.42 -8.90 9.18
C MET A 53 -3.66 -10.41 9.14
N ALA A 54 -4.30 -10.89 8.06
CA ALA A 54 -4.52 -12.31 7.85
C ALA A 54 -3.19 -13.06 7.64
N VAL A 55 -2.28 -12.52 6.84
CA VAL A 55 -0.95 -13.09 6.57
C VAL A 55 -0.11 -13.20 7.84
N ALA A 56 -0.17 -12.20 8.73
CA ALA A 56 0.56 -12.20 9.99
C ALA A 56 0.02 -13.18 11.03
N LEU A 57 -1.24 -13.61 10.90
CA LEU A 57 -1.95 -14.42 11.91
C LEU A 57 -2.31 -15.84 11.44
N ASP A 58 -2.41 -16.06 10.13
CA ASP A 58 -2.85 -17.33 9.58
C ASP A 58 -1.70 -18.31 9.32
N ARG A 59 -1.95 -19.59 9.57
CA ARG A 59 -0.97 -20.68 9.42
C ARG A 59 -1.12 -21.48 8.12
N GLY A 60 -2.14 -21.22 7.32
CA GLY A 60 -2.38 -21.90 6.05
C GLY A 60 -1.76 -21.18 4.85
N ILE A 61 -1.60 -19.86 4.90
CA ILE A 61 -1.03 -19.07 3.79
C ILE A 61 0.48 -19.33 3.67
N ARG A 62 0.95 -19.92 2.56
CA ARG A 62 2.36 -20.32 2.38
C ARG A 62 3.29 -19.18 2.04
N ALA A 63 2.86 -18.31 1.13
CA ALA A 63 3.57 -17.09 0.77
C ALA A 63 2.56 -16.00 0.36
N SER A 64 2.98 -14.74 0.47
CA SER A 64 2.11 -13.59 0.19
C SER A 64 2.81 -12.48 -0.59
N VAL A 65 2.04 -11.81 -1.44
CA VAL A 65 2.42 -10.55 -2.07
C VAL A 65 1.50 -9.46 -1.55
N LEU A 66 2.08 -8.37 -1.04
CA LEU A 66 1.35 -7.21 -0.55
C LEU A 66 1.75 -5.99 -1.40
N ASN A 67 0.92 -5.66 -2.39
CA ASN A 67 1.18 -4.60 -3.36
C ASN A 67 0.51 -3.28 -2.98
N VAL A 68 1.29 -2.19 -3.03
CA VAL A 68 0.93 -0.78 -2.75
C VAL A 68 -0.02 -0.61 -1.56
N MET A 69 0.22 -1.38 -0.49
CA MET A 69 -0.53 -1.20 0.75
C MET A 69 -0.19 0.15 1.37
N ASN A 70 -1.04 0.68 2.23
CA ASN A 70 -0.71 1.82 3.07
C ASN A 70 -0.20 1.35 4.44
N GLY A 71 0.66 2.12 5.12
CA GLY A 71 1.15 1.78 6.46
C GLY A 71 0.28 2.32 7.60
N LEU A 72 -0.01 3.62 7.53
CA LEU A 72 -0.71 4.45 8.51
C LEU A 72 -1.91 5.14 7.84
N GLN A 73 -3.10 4.94 8.38
CA GLN A 73 -4.34 5.37 7.71
C GLN A 73 -4.47 6.91 7.61
N TYR A 74 -4.11 7.62 8.67
CA TYR A 74 -4.22 9.07 8.71
C TYR A 74 -3.10 9.77 7.95
N GLU A 75 -1.95 9.13 7.74
CA GLU A 75 -0.94 9.62 6.79
C GLU A 75 -1.43 9.51 5.34
N GLU A 76 -2.14 8.45 4.97
CA GLU A 76 -2.80 8.33 3.66
C GLU A 76 -3.87 9.41 3.48
N PHE A 77 -4.72 9.63 4.50
CA PHE A 77 -5.66 10.75 4.50
C PHE A 77 -4.99 12.12 4.47
N ARG A 78 -3.81 12.27 5.06
CA ARG A 78 -3.06 13.53 5.07
C ARG A 78 -2.41 13.81 3.73
N LEU A 79 -1.76 12.82 3.12
CA LEU A 79 -0.81 13.04 2.04
C LEU A 79 -1.27 12.54 0.67
N GLY A 80 -2.22 11.59 0.61
CA GLY A 80 -2.73 11.05 -0.65
C GLY A 80 -3.58 12.09 -1.39
N ILE A 81 -3.37 12.26 -2.70
CA ILE A 81 -4.12 13.20 -3.54
C ILE A 81 -5.61 12.86 -3.55
N VAL A 82 -5.95 11.57 -3.53
CA VAL A 82 -7.33 11.08 -3.53
C VAL A 82 -8.01 11.29 -2.17
N PHE A 83 -7.25 11.21 -1.08
CA PHE A 83 -7.78 11.11 0.28
C PHE A 83 -7.72 12.41 1.08
N ARG A 84 -6.72 13.27 0.82
CA ARG A 84 -6.59 14.60 1.43
C ARG A 84 -7.85 15.47 1.31
N PRO A 85 -8.53 15.52 0.15
CA PRO A 85 -9.79 16.26 0.06
C PRO A 85 -10.87 15.76 1.02
N GLN A 86 -10.93 14.45 1.29
CA GLN A 86 -11.92 13.84 2.19
C GLN A 86 -11.64 14.17 3.65
N LEU A 87 -10.37 14.14 4.05
CA LEU A 87 -9.95 14.58 5.38
C LEU A 87 -10.37 16.03 5.62
N GLY A 88 -10.12 16.94 4.68
CA GLY A 88 -10.50 18.33 4.88
C GLY A 88 -12.01 18.58 4.91
N VAL A 89 -12.82 17.77 4.21
CA VAL A 89 -14.29 17.79 4.41
C VAL A 89 -14.64 17.40 5.85
N GLY A 90 -13.99 16.38 6.39
CA GLY A 90 -14.11 16.00 7.80
C GLY A 90 -13.72 17.13 8.76
N LEU A 91 -12.60 17.80 8.50
CA LEU A 91 -12.13 18.97 9.27
C LEU A 91 -13.12 20.15 9.20
N ALA A 92 -13.76 20.37 8.05
CA ALA A 92 -14.67 21.49 7.81
C ALA A 92 -16.04 21.27 8.47
N ASN A 93 -16.52 20.02 8.47
CA ASN A 93 -17.81 19.63 9.05
C ASN A 93 -17.74 19.25 10.55
N ARG A 94 -16.55 19.13 11.12
CA ARG A 94 -16.35 18.86 12.55
C ARG A 94 -16.86 20.01 13.41
N ILE A 95 -17.35 19.69 14.62
CA ILE A 95 -17.69 20.66 15.66
C ILE A 95 -16.84 20.35 16.91
N PRO A 96 -15.96 21.27 17.39
CA PRO A 96 -15.61 22.54 16.75
C PRO A 96 -14.85 22.33 15.42
N ARG A 97 -15.00 23.30 14.51
CA ARG A 97 -14.37 23.26 13.17
C ARG A 97 -12.85 23.28 13.30
N LEU A 98 -12.17 22.40 12.57
CA LEU A 98 -10.70 22.33 12.53
C LEU A 98 -10.10 22.77 11.19
N PHE A 99 -10.91 22.86 10.12
CA PHE A 99 -10.42 23.33 8.82
C PHE A 99 -9.96 24.79 8.93
N ASN A 100 -8.66 25.01 8.74
CA ASN A 100 -7.98 26.26 9.07
C ASN A 100 -7.69 27.18 7.87
N ASN A 101 -8.29 26.89 6.71
CA ASN A 101 -8.24 27.79 5.55
C ASN A 101 -9.62 28.40 5.27
N PRO A 102 -9.97 29.53 5.89
CA PRO A 102 -11.29 30.14 5.72
C PRO A 102 -11.53 30.66 4.30
N SER A 103 -10.47 30.93 3.53
CA SER A 103 -10.56 31.41 2.14
C SER A 103 -10.79 30.31 1.10
N ALA A 104 -10.56 29.04 1.45
CA ALA A 104 -10.75 27.95 0.50
C ALA A 104 -12.24 27.64 0.28
N SER A 105 -12.65 27.53 -0.98
CA SER A 105 -13.94 26.96 -1.33
C SER A 105 -13.89 25.44 -1.19
N CYS A 106 -14.92 24.91 -0.54
CA CYS A 106 -15.08 23.49 -0.25
C CYS A 106 -16.31 22.94 -0.98
N PRO A 107 -16.33 22.90 -2.33
CA PRO A 107 -17.43 22.28 -3.05
C PRO A 107 -17.46 20.78 -2.72
N GLY A 108 -18.62 20.12 -2.87
CA GLY A 108 -18.89 18.73 -2.46
C GLY A 108 -17.98 17.62 -3.04
N ASN A 109 -16.90 17.99 -3.74
CA ASN A 109 -15.87 17.13 -4.28
C ASN A 109 -14.55 17.17 -3.47
N GLY A 110 -14.51 17.85 -2.32
CA GLY A 110 -13.42 17.73 -1.34
C GLY A 110 -12.70 19.05 -1.00
N CYS A 111 -11.96 19.04 0.11
CA CYS A 111 -11.25 20.20 0.67
C CYS A 111 -9.78 19.86 0.95
N ALA A 112 -8.88 19.92 -0.02
CA ALA A 112 -7.47 19.57 0.24
C ALA A 112 -6.65 20.71 0.87
N ALA A 113 -7.17 21.94 0.85
CA ALA A 113 -6.44 23.17 1.17
C ALA A 113 -6.41 23.51 2.67
N PHE A 114 -6.27 22.52 3.55
CA PHE A 114 -5.91 22.77 4.96
C PHE A 114 -4.39 22.71 5.12
N ASP A 115 -3.88 23.24 6.23
CA ASP A 115 -2.45 23.21 6.56
C ASP A 115 -2.25 22.71 7.99
N GLU A 116 -1.76 21.49 8.11
CA GLU A 116 -1.45 20.83 9.37
C GLU A 116 -0.09 21.23 9.95
N ASN A 117 0.74 21.99 9.23
CA ASN A 117 2.10 22.40 9.62
C ASN A 117 2.95 21.27 10.23
N LEU A 118 2.88 20.09 9.62
CA LEU A 118 3.52 18.88 10.12
C LEU A 118 4.57 18.40 9.10
N PRO A 119 5.87 18.41 9.45
CA PRO A 119 6.95 18.03 8.54
C PRO A 119 6.87 16.55 8.17
N PHE A 120 7.55 16.16 7.08
CA PHE A 120 7.78 14.74 6.83
C PHE A 120 8.86 14.20 7.78
N ARG A 121 8.97 12.88 7.78
CA ARG A 121 10.07 12.22 8.47
C ARG A 121 11.42 12.74 7.94
N ASP A 122 12.38 12.86 8.84
CA ASP A 122 13.76 13.29 8.56
C ASP A 122 13.89 14.74 8.04
N GLN A 123 12.78 15.49 8.02
CA GLN A 123 12.81 16.95 7.89
C GLN A 123 12.97 17.61 9.27
N PRO A 124 13.58 18.81 9.34
CA PRO A 124 13.67 19.56 10.59
C PRO A 124 12.30 19.84 11.21
N PRO A 125 12.21 19.95 12.56
CA PRO A 125 10.98 20.38 13.20
C PRO A 125 10.58 21.78 12.73
N LEU A 126 9.27 22.01 12.62
CA LEU A 126 8.71 23.30 12.23
C LEU A 126 8.30 24.10 13.47
N THR A 127 8.47 25.43 13.42
CA THR A 127 7.83 26.32 14.40
C THR A 127 6.38 26.51 13.97
N ASN A 128 5.44 26.30 14.89
CA ASN A 128 4.04 26.45 14.52
C ASN A 128 3.62 27.92 14.37
N ASP A 129 3.52 28.40 13.14
CA ASP A 129 3.03 29.71 12.74
C ASP A 129 1.66 29.66 12.03
N VAL A 130 1.12 28.46 11.82
CA VAL A 130 -0.17 28.22 11.17
C VAL A 130 -1.28 28.14 12.22
N ALA A 131 -2.22 29.09 12.18
CA ALA A 131 -3.37 29.10 13.06
C ALA A 131 -4.20 27.80 12.88
N GLY A 132 -4.58 27.16 13.98
CA GLY A 132 -5.39 25.93 13.96
C GLY A 132 -4.65 24.64 13.60
N ALA A 133 -3.38 24.69 13.18
CA ALA A 133 -2.63 23.50 12.75
C ALA A 133 -2.50 22.45 13.87
N MET A 134 -2.21 22.85 15.11
CA MET A 134 -2.10 21.92 16.25
C MET A 134 -3.38 21.11 16.48
N GLY A 135 -4.56 21.69 16.23
CA GLY A 135 -5.83 20.97 16.37
C GLY A 135 -6.01 19.91 15.28
N ILE A 136 -5.48 20.16 14.08
CA ILE A 136 -5.44 19.17 12.99
C ILE A 136 -4.45 18.06 13.36
N GLN A 137 -3.23 18.41 13.81
CA GLN A 137 -2.22 17.43 14.24
C GLN A 137 -2.76 16.50 15.33
N GLU A 138 -3.39 17.06 16.37
CA GLU A 138 -3.99 16.25 17.44
C GLU A 138 -5.10 15.32 16.93
N LEU A 139 -5.89 15.75 15.93
CA LEU A 139 -6.88 14.87 15.30
C LEU A 139 -6.21 13.72 14.56
N LEU A 140 -5.16 14.00 13.78
CA LEU A 140 -4.41 12.98 13.04
C LEU A 140 -3.81 11.96 14.01
N ASP A 141 -3.13 12.42 15.07
CA ASP A 141 -2.50 11.56 16.08
C ASP A 141 -3.51 10.66 16.79
N ARG A 142 -4.63 11.24 17.28
CA ARG A 142 -5.69 10.47 17.92
C ARG A 142 -6.36 9.50 16.97
N GLY A 143 -6.56 9.93 15.72
CA GLY A 143 -7.12 9.13 14.65
C GLY A 143 -6.27 7.89 14.42
N GLU A 144 -4.97 8.10 14.24
CA GLU A 144 -4.02 7.01 14.00
C GLU A 144 -3.95 6.06 15.19
N TRP A 145 -3.88 6.61 16.42
CA TRP A 145 -3.89 5.81 17.65
C TRP A 145 -5.10 4.88 17.73
N VAL A 146 -6.29 5.41 17.45
CA VAL A 146 -7.54 4.61 17.47
C VAL A 146 -7.57 3.57 16.34
N SER A 147 -6.95 3.85 15.19
CA SER A 147 -6.89 2.89 14.08
C SER A 147 -5.82 1.80 14.23
N MET A 148 -4.86 1.94 15.16
CA MET A 148 -3.71 1.02 15.28
C MET A 148 -4.07 -0.48 15.35
N GLN A 149 -5.20 -0.82 15.97
CA GLN A 149 -5.68 -2.21 16.07
C GLN A 149 -5.95 -2.88 14.71
N ALA A 150 -6.15 -2.09 13.65
CA ALA A 150 -6.34 -2.54 12.28
C ALA A 150 -5.44 -1.77 11.30
N ALA A 151 -4.30 -1.24 11.79
CA ALA A 151 -3.32 -0.56 10.96
C ALA A 151 -2.25 -1.56 10.49
N PRO A 152 -1.95 -1.62 9.18
CA PRO A 152 -0.94 -2.52 8.63
C PRO A 152 0.41 -2.48 9.34
N ILE A 153 0.85 -1.29 9.77
CA ILE A 153 2.14 -1.11 10.47
C ILE A 153 2.22 -1.94 11.77
N ALA A 154 1.11 -2.17 12.46
CA ALA A 154 1.07 -2.95 13.70
C ALA A 154 1.29 -4.46 13.46
N PHE A 155 1.01 -4.94 12.24
CA PHE A 155 1.16 -6.34 11.85
C PHE A 155 2.48 -6.63 11.12
N ALA A 156 3.15 -5.59 10.59
CA ALA A 156 4.41 -5.73 9.86
C ALA A 156 5.52 -6.44 10.66
N PRO A 157 5.75 -6.18 11.98
CA PRO A 157 6.74 -6.93 12.75
C PRO A 157 6.48 -8.44 12.76
N HIS A 158 5.21 -8.85 12.79
CA HIS A 158 4.82 -10.26 12.88
C HIS A 158 5.00 -11.04 11.58
N LEU A 159 5.29 -10.38 10.47
CA LEU A 159 5.63 -11.06 9.22
C LEU A 159 6.96 -11.80 9.31
N ARG A 160 7.93 -11.28 10.08
CA ARG A 160 9.25 -11.89 10.24
C ARG A 160 9.97 -11.50 11.53
N LYS A 161 10.16 -10.19 11.76
CA LYS A 161 10.99 -9.63 12.84
C LYS A 161 10.62 -10.16 14.23
N GLU A 162 9.33 -10.24 14.50
CA GLU A 162 8.73 -10.73 15.74
C GLU A 162 7.63 -11.74 15.39
N ALA A 163 7.97 -12.69 14.51
CA ALA A 163 7.07 -13.77 14.14
C ALA A 163 6.65 -14.56 15.39
N ARG A 164 5.38 -14.95 15.44
CA ARG A 164 4.83 -15.64 16.60
C ARG A 164 5.32 -17.09 16.61
N PRO A 165 5.52 -17.71 17.79
CA PRO A 165 5.91 -19.13 17.87
C PRO A 165 4.93 -20.06 17.14
N ASP A 166 3.66 -19.66 17.12
CA ASP A 166 2.58 -20.43 16.55
C ASP A 166 2.30 -20.10 15.07
N VAL A 167 2.81 -18.97 14.58
CA VAL A 167 2.74 -18.53 13.18
C VAL A 167 4.16 -18.13 12.75
N PRO A 168 5.01 -19.09 12.35
CA PRO A 168 6.39 -18.80 12.01
C PRO A 168 6.46 -17.87 10.78
N ALA A 169 7.57 -17.14 10.67
CA ALA A 169 7.83 -16.26 9.54
C ALA A 169 7.67 -17.00 8.20
N ARG A 170 7.03 -16.37 7.24
CA ARG A 170 6.76 -16.92 5.91
C ARG A 170 7.30 -16.02 4.82
N PRO A 171 7.57 -16.56 3.63
CA PRO A 171 7.93 -15.72 2.50
C PRO A 171 6.86 -14.65 2.25
N VAL A 172 7.31 -13.40 2.22
CA VAL A 172 6.52 -12.24 1.83
C VAL A 172 7.28 -11.44 0.80
N LEU A 173 6.57 -10.91 -0.19
CA LEU A 173 7.05 -9.93 -1.15
C LEU A 173 6.19 -8.67 -1.00
N ILE A 174 6.83 -7.53 -0.78
CA ILE A 174 6.19 -6.22 -0.76
C ILE A 174 6.48 -5.54 -2.08
N GLN A 175 5.47 -4.98 -2.71
CA GLN A 175 5.64 -4.19 -3.94
C GLN A 175 5.13 -2.78 -3.66
N ILE A 176 5.95 -1.76 -3.93
CA ILE A 176 5.58 -0.35 -3.79
C ILE A 176 5.96 0.41 -5.06
N ALA A 177 5.37 1.58 -5.28
CA ALA A 177 5.72 2.45 -6.39
C ALA A 177 6.16 3.82 -5.87
N LYS A 178 7.25 4.37 -6.44
CA LYS A 178 7.67 5.73 -6.13
C LYS A 178 6.67 6.72 -6.73
N GLY A 179 6.23 7.69 -5.93
CA GLY A 179 5.25 8.69 -6.37
C GLY A 179 3.80 8.23 -6.33
N ASP A 180 3.49 7.14 -5.64
CA ASP A 180 2.11 6.67 -5.42
C ASP A 180 1.27 7.74 -4.73
N GLN A 181 0.27 8.27 -5.45
CA GLN A 181 -0.56 9.39 -5.00
C GLN A 181 -1.74 8.93 -4.16
N THR A 182 -1.94 7.62 -4.04
CA THR A 182 -3.02 7.00 -3.26
C THR A 182 -2.48 6.44 -1.95
N ALA A 183 -1.36 5.72 -1.97
CA ALA A 183 -0.65 5.18 -0.82
C ALA A 183 0.75 5.82 -0.69
N PRO A 184 0.86 7.01 -0.06
CA PRO A 184 2.08 7.82 -0.04
C PRO A 184 3.30 7.06 0.47
N ASN A 185 4.46 7.31 -0.14
CA ASN A 185 5.69 6.59 0.17
C ASN A 185 6.15 6.74 1.62
N THR A 186 5.93 7.89 2.26
CA THR A 186 6.27 8.11 3.68
C THR A 186 5.62 7.09 4.61
N SER A 187 4.34 6.80 4.36
CA SER A 187 3.54 5.85 5.14
C SER A 187 3.99 4.41 4.94
N THR A 188 4.26 4.02 3.69
CA THR A 188 4.79 2.68 3.38
C THR A 188 6.21 2.49 3.92
N SER A 189 7.06 3.49 3.84
CA SER A 189 8.40 3.49 4.44
C SER A 189 8.36 3.30 5.96
N ALA A 190 7.40 3.92 6.67
CA ALA A 190 7.18 3.66 8.08
C ALA A 190 6.85 2.17 8.37
N LEU A 191 5.97 1.57 7.56
CA LEU A 191 5.63 0.15 7.65
C LEU A 191 6.84 -0.76 7.39
N LEU A 192 7.61 -0.50 6.34
CA LEU A 192 8.77 -1.31 5.99
C LEU A 192 9.83 -1.31 7.10
N ARG A 193 10.04 -0.17 7.78
CA ARG A 193 10.90 -0.08 8.96
C ARG A 193 10.36 -0.86 10.15
N ALA A 194 9.06 -0.76 10.42
CA ALA A 194 8.45 -1.45 11.55
C ALA A 194 8.66 -2.96 11.44
N GLY A 195 8.50 -3.51 10.23
CA GLY A 195 8.63 -4.93 9.95
C GLY A 195 10.04 -5.45 9.61
N ASP A 196 11.03 -4.57 9.45
CA ASP A 196 12.34 -4.93 8.87
C ASP A 196 12.19 -5.64 7.50
N LEU A 197 11.52 -4.97 6.55
CA LEU A 197 11.06 -5.59 5.30
C LEU A 197 11.77 -5.13 4.03
N LEU A 198 12.83 -4.32 4.12
CA LEU A 198 13.51 -3.77 2.93
C LEU A 198 14.00 -4.87 1.99
N ASP A 199 14.57 -5.95 2.53
CA ASP A 199 15.08 -7.10 1.75
C ASP A 199 13.97 -7.92 1.07
N ARG A 200 12.71 -7.59 1.32
CA ARG A 200 11.51 -8.19 0.74
C ARG A 200 10.72 -7.22 -0.12
N THR A 201 11.23 -6.01 -0.34
CA THR A 201 10.51 -4.97 -1.07
C THR A 201 11.05 -4.81 -2.48
N THR A 202 10.14 -4.76 -3.45
CA THR A 202 10.38 -4.28 -4.81
C THR A 202 9.84 -2.86 -4.93
N LEU A 203 10.68 -1.93 -5.35
CA LEU A 203 10.27 -0.56 -5.66
C LEU A 203 10.16 -0.38 -7.18
N PHE A 204 8.95 -0.10 -7.66
CA PHE A 204 8.73 0.38 -9.02
C PHE A 204 9.11 1.86 -9.12
N ARG A 205 10.10 2.17 -9.96
CA ARG A 205 10.62 3.50 -10.26
C ARG A 205 9.76 4.21 -11.30
N ASN A 206 8.54 4.57 -10.91
CA ASN A 206 7.63 5.31 -11.80
C ASN A 206 8.22 6.65 -12.27
N ASP A 207 9.07 7.28 -11.46
CA ASP A 207 9.83 8.47 -11.84
C ASP A 207 10.71 8.22 -13.07
N LEU A 208 11.39 7.07 -13.14
CA LEU A 208 12.20 6.68 -14.29
C LEU A 208 11.33 6.24 -15.47
N ALA A 209 10.26 5.50 -15.22
CA ALA A 209 9.31 5.10 -16.26
C ALA A 209 8.66 6.31 -16.95
N PHE A 210 8.29 7.34 -16.16
CA PHE A 210 7.72 8.59 -16.66
C PHE A 210 8.76 9.48 -17.37
N ALA A 211 10.03 9.39 -17.00
CA ALA A 211 11.11 10.12 -17.68
C ALA A 211 11.54 9.45 -19.01
N ALA A 212 11.30 8.15 -19.18
CA ALA A 212 11.72 7.39 -20.35
C ALA A 212 10.79 7.59 -21.58
N PRO A 213 11.28 7.46 -22.83
CA PRO A 213 10.42 7.39 -24.00
C PRO A 213 9.42 6.20 -23.89
N PRO A 214 8.15 6.34 -24.33
CA PRO A 214 7.56 7.47 -25.06
C PRO A 214 7.03 8.60 -24.16
N CYS A 215 7.15 8.53 -22.83
CA CYS A 215 6.63 9.56 -21.92
C CYS A 215 7.31 10.93 -22.07
N SER A 216 8.58 10.96 -22.49
CA SER A 216 9.28 12.20 -22.78
C SER A 216 8.67 12.88 -24.03
N GLY A 217 7.97 14.01 -23.83
CA GLY A 217 7.57 14.90 -24.94
C GLY A 217 6.12 15.41 -24.99
N GLY A 218 5.39 15.45 -23.87
CA GLY A 218 4.15 16.23 -23.74
C GLY A 218 2.83 15.45 -23.88
N ALA A 219 1.71 16.17 -23.76
CA ALA A 219 0.36 15.62 -23.68
C ALA A 219 -0.05 14.80 -24.93
N GLY A 220 -0.81 13.71 -24.71
CA GLY A 220 -1.36 12.87 -25.77
C GLY A 220 -0.52 11.65 -26.16
N LYS A 221 0.66 11.46 -25.57
CA LYS A 221 1.46 10.23 -25.73
C LYS A 221 0.98 9.12 -24.78
N PRO A 222 1.05 7.83 -25.18
CA PRO A 222 0.82 6.72 -24.27
C PRO A 222 1.92 6.71 -23.22
N CYS A 223 1.65 7.28 -22.05
CA CYS A 223 2.60 7.36 -20.95
C CYS A 223 2.11 6.51 -19.76
N VAL A 224 3.00 6.26 -18.81
CA VAL A 224 2.63 5.70 -17.50
C VAL A 224 1.76 6.69 -16.72
N ASP A 225 0.91 6.17 -15.85
CA ASP A 225 0.06 7.00 -15.00
C ASP A 225 0.93 7.79 -14.00
N LYS A 226 0.60 9.07 -13.77
CA LYS A 226 1.27 9.88 -12.73
C LYS A 226 1.06 9.30 -11.33
N ASP A 227 -0.12 8.71 -11.10
CA ASP A 227 -0.39 7.88 -9.94
C ASP A 227 -0.15 6.41 -10.30
N PRO A 228 1.00 5.82 -9.93
CA PRO A 228 1.33 4.44 -10.23
C PRO A 228 0.61 3.43 -9.34
N HIS A 229 -0.32 3.84 -8.46
CA HIS A 229 -0.95 2.95 -7.49
C HIS A 229 -1.49 1.63 -8.09
N ARG A 230 -1.95 1.68 -9.34
CA ARG A 230 -2.49 0.51 -10.04
C ARG A 230 -1.46 -0.27 -10.86
N PHE A 231 -0.15 -0.01 -10.77
CA PHE A 231 0.83 -0.56 -11.72
C PHE A 231 0.74 -2.08 -11.90
N LEU A 232 0.46 -2.85 -10.85
CA LEU A 232 0.24 -4.31 -10.92
C LEU A 232 -1.02 -4.71 -11.70
N THR A 233 -2.06 -3.87 -11.70
CA THR A 233 -3.41 -4.17 -12.22
C THR A 233 -3.78 -3.39 -13.48
N ARG A 234 -2.88 -2.58 -14.05
CA ARG A 234 -3.12 -1.84 -15.30
C ARG A 234 -3.09 -2.70 -16.57
N THR A 235 -3.58 -3.93 -16.47
CA THR A 235 -3.85 -4.83 -17.60
C THR A 235 -5.08 -4.39 -18.41
N ASP A 236 -5.87 -3.44 -17.88
CA ASP A 236 -6.98 -2.77 -18.57
C ASP A 236 -6.50 -1.67 -19.55
N ALA A 237 -5.24 -1.26 -19.49
CA ALA A 237 -4.66 -0.33 -20.45
C ALA A 237 -4.51 -0.97 -21.84
N SER A 238 -4.36 -0.14 -22.88
CA SER A 238 -4.01 -0.62 -24.21
C SER A 238 -2.76 -1.50 -24.14
N ARG A 239 -2.74 -2.61 -24.88
CA ARG A 239 -1.57 -3.51 -24.96
C ARG A 239 -0.29 -2.82 -25.45
N THR A 240 -0.43 -1.69 -26.13
CA THR A 240 0.69 -0.86 -26.60
C THR A 240 1.10 0.24 -25.61
N ALA A 241 0.36 0.41 -24.51
CA ALA A 241 0.69 1.39 -23.49
C ALA A 241 1.78 0.87 -22.55
N PRO A 242 2.73 1.72 -22.09
CA PRO A 242 3.75 1.33 -21.12
C PRO A 242 3.20 0.69 -19.85
N ASN A 243 2.07 1.20 -19.33
CA ASN A 243 1.39 0.65 -18.16
C ASN A 243 1.09 -0.86 -18.27
N PHE A 244 0.68 -1.33 -19.45
CA PHE A 244 0.32 -2.73 -19.66
C PHE A 244 1.55 -3.63 -19.54
N ALA A 245 2.67 -3.23 -20.14
CA ALA A 245 3.93 -3.98 -20.06
C ALA A 245 4.47 -4.04 -18.63
N ILE A 246 4.43 -2.92 -17.91
CA ILE A 246 4.84 -2.84 -16.49
C ILE A 246 3.96 -3.72 -15.61
N ALA A 247 2.64 -3.74 -15.86
CA ALA A 247 1.72 -4.62 -15.14
C ALA A 247 2.07 -6.09 -15.33
N LEU A 248 2.38 -6.51 -16.57
CA LEU A 248 2.80 -7.89 -16.83
C LEU A 248 4.13 -8.24 -16.17
N GLN A 249 5.11 -7.34 -16.19
CA GLN A 249 6.38 -7.53 -15.49
C GLN A 249 6.17 -7.71 -13.99
N ALA A 250 5.37 -6.83 -13.36
CA ALA A 250 5.05 -6.93 -11.95
C ALA A 250 4.29 -8.23 -11.61
N GLN A 251 3.35 -8.67 -12.46
CA GLN A 251 2.64 -9.94 -12.29
C GLN A 251 3.55 -11.16 -12.50
N GLU A 252 4.54 -11.10 -13.39
CA GLU A 252 5.53 -12.17 -13.58
C GLU A 252 6.36 -12.38 -12.31
N GLN A 253 6.71 -11.29 -11.61
CA GLN A 253 7.37 -11.39 -10.30
C GLN A 253 6.49 -12.10 -9.27
N VAL A 254 5.19 -11.77 -9.22
CA VAL A 254 4.22 -12.46 -8.34
C VAL A 254 4.11 -13.93 -8.69
N ALA A 255 3.98 -14.25 -9.98
CA ALA A 255 3.87 -15.62 -10.47
C ALA A 255 5.12 -16.44 -10.14
N THR A 256 6.31 -15.89 -10.38
CA THR A 256 7.59 -16.55 -10.05
C THR A 256 7.75 -16.75 -8.55
N PHE A 257 7.36 -15.75 -7.75
CA PHE A 257 7.40 -15.86 -6.30
C PHE A 257 6.52 -17.00 -5.78
N PHE A 258 5.26 -17.11 -6.24
CA PHE A 258 4.39 -18.21 -5.82
C PHE A 258 4.77 -19.57 -6.42
N ALA A 259 5.20 -19.63 -7.68
CA ALA A 259 5.65 -20.87 -8.32
C ALA A 259 6.86 -21.49 -7.59
N SER A 260 7.68 -20.65 -6.96
CA SER A 260 8.85 -21.05 -6.18
C SER A 260 8.56 -21.21 -4.67
N ASP A 261 7.28 -21.21 -4.27
CA ASP A 261 6.84 -21.25 -2.87
C ASP A 261 7.50 -20.14 -2.02
N GLY A 262 7.67 -18.97 -2.62
CA GLY A 262 8.23 -17.78 -2.01
C GLY A 262 9.76 -17.74 -1.93
N SER A 263 10.46 -18.70 -2.53
CA SER A 263 11.92 -18.76 -2.48
C SER A 263 12.62 -17.81 -3.46
N THR A 264 11.95 -17.40 -4.53
CA THR A 264 12.55 -16.59 -5.61
C THR A 264 11.82 -15.26 -5.78
N ILE A 265 12.55 -14.15 -5.66
CA ILE A 265 12.10 -12.80 -6.03
C ILE A 265 12.97 -12.35 -7.21
N VAL A 266 12.38 -12.23 -8.39
CA VAL A 266 13.06 -11.80 -9.62
C VAL A 266 12.99 -10.30 -9.81
N ASP A 267 13.92 -9.75 -10.58
CA ASP A 267 13.86 -8.38 -11.08
C ASP A 267 12.88 -8.30 -12.26
N PRO A 268 11.71 -7.63 -12.14
CA PRO A 268 10.63 -7.69 -13.13
C PRO A 268 11.01 -7.21 -14.54
N ASP A 269 11.94 -6.26 -14.66
CA ASP A 269 12.44 -5.76 -15.94
C ASP A 269 13.82 -6.33 -16.32
N GLY A 270 14.21 -7.43 -15.68
CA GLY A 270 15.47 -8.14 -15.91
C GLY A 270 16.58 -7.65 -14.98
N ALA A 271 17.57 -8.51 -14.72
CA ALA A 271 18.59 -8.24 -13.71
C ALA A 271 19.36 -6.91 -13.96
N GLY A 272 19.19 -5.95 -13.06
CA GLY A 272 19.82 -4.63 -13.19
C GLY A 272 19.06 -3.69 -14.12
N GLY A 273 17.79 -3.99 -14.38
CA GLY A 273 16.87 -3.13 -15.10
C GLY A 273 16.66 -1.78 -14.39
N PRO A 274 16.25 -0.74 -15.13
CA PRO A 274 16.11 0.59 -14.56
C PRO A 274 14.79 0.84 -13.83
N LEU A 275 13.74 0.03 -14.06
CA LEU A 275 12.38 0.33 -13.63
C LEU A 275 12.01 -0.31 -12.30
N PHE A 276 12.69 -1.37 -11.88
CA PHE A 276 12.45 -2.00 -10.60
C PHE A 276 13.74 -2.11 -9.78
N GLU A 277 13.63 -1.79 -8.50
CA GLU A 277 14.71 -2.04 -7.55
C GLU A 277 14.34 -3.25 -6.69
N VAL A 278 15.08 -4.34 -6.89
CA VAL A 278 14.84 -5.63 -6.23
C VAL A 278 16.13 -6.19 -5.58
N PRO A 279 16.16 -6.38 -4.24
CA PRO A 279 15.32 -5.62 -3.31
C PRO A 279 15.56 -4.11 -3.49
N ILE A 280 14.66 -3.28 -2.96
CA ILE A 280 14.81 -1.82 -2.95
C ILE A 280 16.22 -1.45 -2.47
N ARG A 281 16.87 -0.53 -3.18
CA ARG A 281 18.25 -0.12 -2.90
C ARG A 281 18.26 1.26 -2.23
N GLY A 282 19.20 1.46 -1.30
CA GLY A 282 19.41 2.77 -0.68
C GLY A 282 18.41 3.11 0.44
N GLN A 283 18.13 4.41 0.59
CA GLN A 283 17.21 4.90 1.61
C GLN A 283 15.76 4.70 1.18
N LEU A 284 14.89 4.38 2.15
CA LEU A 284 13.46 4.35 1.92
C LEU A 284 12.96 5.72 1.43
N PRO A 285 11.96 5.76 0.54
CA PRO A 285 11.40 7.02 0.07
C PRO A 285 10.64 7.71 1.22
N GLU A 286 11.24 8.77 1.77
CA GLU A 286 10.65 9.64 2.83
C GLU A 286 10.03 10.92 2.28
N GLU A 287 9.95 11.04 0.96
CA GLU A 287 9.29 12.14 0.25
C GLU A 287 8.08 11.61 -0.52
N LEU A 288 7.18 12.51 -0.96
CA LEU A 288 6.03 12.13 -1.76
C LEU A 288 6.42 11.59 -3.14
N GLY A 289 7.47 12.15 -3.75
CA GLY A 289 7.93 11.73 -5.07
C GLY A 289 6.90 11.90 -6.20
N TYR A 290 5.85 12.71 -5.99
CA TYR A 290 4.77 12.91 -6.97
C TYR A 290 5.29 13.55 -8.24
N ILE A 291 4.83 13.02 -9.37
CA ILE A 291 5.12 13.58 -10.69
C ILE A 291 4.27 14.84 -10.90
N PRO A 292 4.88 16.01 -11.19
CA PRO A 292 4.16 17.27 -11.42
C PRO A 292 3.17 17.21 -12.58
#